data_AF-A0A9E5USL1-F1
#
_entry.id   AF-A0A9E5USL1-F1
#
_cell.length_a   1.000
_cell.length_b   1.000
_cell.length_c   1.000
_cell.angle_alpha   90.00
_cell.angle_beta   90.00
_cell.angle_gamma   90.00
#
_symmetry.space_group_name_H-M   'P 1'
#
loop_
_entity.id
_entity.type
_entity.pdbx_description
1 polymer ?
#
loop_
_entity_poly.entity_id
_entity_poly.type
_entity_poly.pdbx_seq_one_letter_code
_entity_poly.pdbx_strand_id
1 'polypeptide(L)'
;MKAAATPNANTVASGSDYIAEMFLFATSSKTDLKMTVNGSPIRVKDGIGEVRIPTGGAGEFTWRGAISFNNKGKDTTFTFEKKYTVVEPVLLVKAKANFPLYLNCPNPLETSVPALGASYNPSYSVSNGRAVPGGKTGDVTLIPSALGKCILTVRSDGKQMGTAEFRVDPVPPPSVYLASGNGTKINPEQPLPNVPSVSVVVEPDATFRNTLPQEANYRITSVEVFQYRSGRVIKQAKSSGLIQLSGFDVRPGDGFQAKILGVQRVGTTGVEEVRVSNPYISWFAK
;
A
#
# COMPACT_ATOMS: atom_id res chain seq x y z
N MET A 1 4.76 44.41 -29.75
CA MET A 1 5.31 43.06 -29.49
C MET A 1 5.70 42.98 -28.03
N LYS A 2 5.46 41.85 -27.36
CA LYS A 2 5.82 41.64 -25.95
C LYS A 2 6.47 40.28 -25.79
N ALA A 3 7.64 40.21 -25.18
CA ALA A 3 8.28 38.94 -24.86
C ALA A 3 7.65 38.34 -23.60
N ALA A 4 7.50 37.02 -23.57
CA ALA A 4 6.97 36.31 -22.43
C ALA A 4 7.51 34.88 -22.35
N ALA A 5 7.30 34.27 -21.20
CA ALA A 5 7.47 32.84 -21.03
C ALA A 5 6.34 32.25 -20.18
N THR A 6 5.96 31.01 -20.50
CA THR A 6 4.98 30.21 -19.78
C THR A 6 5.69 28.98 -19.21
N PRO A 7 5.83 28.87 -17.88
CA PRO A 7 6.41 27.69 -17.27
C PRO A 7 5.43 26.51 -17.23
N ASN A 8 5.99 25.30 -17.24
CA ASN A 8 5.22 24.09 -16.91
C ASN A 8 4.77 24.13 -15.43
N ALA A 9 5.65 24.61 -14.55
CA ALA A 9 5.34 24.84 -13.14
C ALA A 9 6.20 25.99 -12.58
N ASN A 10 5.63 26.81 -11.69
CA ASN A 10 6.37 27.85 -10.98
C ASN A 10 7.15 27.33 -9.77
N THR A 11 6.84 26.11 -9.32
CA THR A 11 7.53 25.43 -8.21
C THR A 11 8.02 24.08 -8.72
N VAL A 12 9.29 23.76 -8.50
CA VAL A 12 9.93 22.51 -8.91
C VAL A 12 10.72 21.89 -7.77
N ALA A 13 10.94 20.58 -7.82
CA ALA A 13 11.78 19.91 -6.83
C ALA A 13 13.28 20.19 -7.07
N SER A 14 14.05 20.26 -5.98
CA SER A 14 15.52 20.32 -5.99
C SER A 14 16.11 19.20 -6.83
N GLY A 15 17.05 19.55 -7.72
CA GLY A 15 17.68 18.64 -8.66
C GLY A 15 16.85 18.32 -9.91
N SER A 16 15.60 18.75 -10.03
CA SER A 16 14.85 18.65 -11.28
C SER A 16 15.14 19.86 -12.18
N ASP A 17 14.71 19.80 -13.44
CA ASP A 17 14.81 20.96 -14.34
C ASP A 17 13.56 21.85 -14.21
N TYR A 18 13.77 23.16 -14.14
CA TYR A 18 12.72 24.12 -14.44
C TYR A 18 12.56 24.24 -15.95
N ILE A 19 11.33 24.01 -16.45
CA ILE A 19 11.01 24.01 -17.87
C ILE A 19 9.96 25.10 -18.17
N ALA A 20 10.22 25.91 -19.19
CA ALA A 20 9.28 26.91 -19.68
C ALA A 20 9.39 27.10 -21.20
N GLU A 21 8.31 27.58 -21.82
CA GLU A 21 8.29 28.00 -23.22
C GLU A 21 8.43 29.51 -23.30
N MET A 22 9.43 30.00 -24.03
CA MET A 22 9.68 31.43 -24.26
C MET A 22 9.28 31.82 -25.69
N PHE A 23 8.54 32.92 -25.82
CA PHE A 23 7.99 33.35 -27.11
C PHE A 23 7.72 34.86 -27.15
N LEU A 24 7.52 35.39 -28.36
CA LEU A 24 7.23 36.81 -28.61
C LEU A 24 5.78 36.96 -29.10
N PHE A 25 4.94 37.65 -28.34
CA PHE A 25 3.57 37.94 -28.74
C PHE A 25 3.53 38.88 -29.95
N ALA A 26 2.65 38.56 -30.91
CA ALA A 26 2.33 39.32 -32.13
C ALA A 26 3.32 39.26 -33.30
N THR A 27 3.93 38.09 -33.57
CA THR A 27 4.71 37.86 -34.81
C THR A 27 4.05 36.78 -35.67
N SER A 28 3.76 37.08 -36.94
CA SER A 28 3.05 36.22 -37.90
C SER A 28 3.91 35.14 -38.57
N SER A 29 4.89 34.56 -37.87
CA SER A 29 5.87 33.54 -38.32
C SER A 29 7.12 34.02 -39.10
N LYS A 30 8.23 33.28 -38.85
CA LYS A 30 9.53 33.23 -39.58
C LYS A 30 10.51 34.41 -39.48
N THR A 31 10.57 35.10 -38.35
CA THR A 31 11.77 35.90 -38.05
C THR A 31 12.83 34.98 -37.44
N ASP A 32 14.10 35.14 -37.82
CA ASP A 32 15.24 34.45 -37.18
C ASP A 32 15.42 34.96 -35.74
N LEU A 33 14.54 34.52 -34.85
CA LEU A 33 14.57 34.87 -33.44
C LEU A 33 15.79 34.21 -32.81
N LYS A 34 16.63 35.03 -32.17
CA LYS A 34 17.67 34.56 -31.27
C LYS A 34 17.17 34.71 -29.85
N MET A 35 17.21 33.63 -29.09
CA MET A 35 16.70 33.57 -27.74
C MET A 35 17.81 33.19 -26.76
N THR A 36 17.87 33.85 -25.60
CA THR A 36 18.82 33.52 -24.54
C THR A 36 18.15 33.42 -23.17
N VAL A 37 18.71 32.56 -22.32
CA VAL A 37 18.36 32.38 -20.92
C VAL A 37 19.61 32.66 -20.11
N ASN A 38 19.57 33.64 -19.21
CA ASN A 38 20.72 34.10 -18.44
C ASN A 38 21.95 34.45 -19.32
N GLY A 39 21.70 34.92 -20.55
CA GLY A 39 22.74 35.24 -21.52
C GLY A 39 23.21 34.08 -22.39
N SER A 40 22.87 32.83 -22.06
CA SER A 40 23.20 31.65 -22.87
C SER A 40 22.17 31.40 -23.97
N PRO A 41 22.57 31.13 -25.23
CA PRO A 41 21.63 30.87 -26.32
C PRO A 41 20.88 29.55 -26.12
N ILE A 42 19.60 29.53 -26.50
CA ILE A 42 18.76 28.34 -26.48
C ILE A 42 18.27 27.97 -27.88
N ARG A 43 17.83 26.71 -28.05
CA ARG A 43 17.23 26.26 -29.30
C ARG A 43 15.86 26.90 -29.46
N VAL A 44 15.61 27.45 -30.65
CA VAL A 44 14.32 27.99 -31.05
C VAL A 44 13.74 27.10 -32.14
N LYS A 45 12.50 26.64 -31.97
CA LYS A 45 11.76 25.86 -32.95
C LYS A 45 10.38 26.48 -33.11
N ASP A 46 9.98 26.75 -34.35
CA ASP A 46 8.66 27.33 -34.68
C ASP A 46 8.36 28.64 -33.92
N GLY A 47 9.41 29.44 -33.65
CA GLY A 47 9.30 30.71 -32.91
C GLY A 47 9.18 30.55 -31.39
N ILE A 48 9.31 29.34 -30.85
CA ILE A 48 9.26 29.01 -29.43
C ILE A 48 10.64 28.53 -28.99
N GLY A 49 11.17 29.12 -27.92
CA GLY A 49 12.40 28.69 -27.26
C GLY A 49 12.11 27.81 -26.05
N GLU A 50 12.73 26.64 -25.99
CA GLU A 50 12.65 25.76 -24.81
C GLU A 50 13.65 26.23 -23.75
N VAL A 51 13.14 26.69 -22.61
CA VAL A 51 13.93 27.07 -21.44
C VAL A 51 14.07 25.86 -20.55
N ARG A 52 15.31 25.46 -20.24
CA ARG A 52 15.63 24.37 -19.33
C ARG A 52 16.74 24.81 -18.38
N ILE A 53 16.41 24.89 -17.09
CA ILE A 53 17.34 25.35 -16.06
C ILE A 53 17.48 24.23 -15.01
N PRO A 54 18.65 23.58 -14.89
CA PRO A 54 18.88 22.60 -13.83
C PRO A 54 18.87 23.28 -12.47
N THR A 55 18.15 22.70 -11.51
CA THR A 55 18.01 23.29 -10.17
C THR A 55 18.94 22.66 -9.15
N GLY A 56 19.42 23.50 -8.22
CA GLY A 56 20.20 23.10 -7.05
C GLY A 56 19.31 23.06 -5.80
N GLY A 57 19.83 23.58 -4.68
CA GLY A 57 19.10 23.63 -3.40
C GLY A 57 17.82 24.46 -3.42
N ALA A 58 17.01 24.30 -2.37
CA ALA A 58 15.75 25.01 -2.22
C ALA A 58 15.91 26.54 -2.10
N GLY A 59 14.97 27.28 -2.64
CA GLY A 59 14.97 28.75 -2.62
C GLY A 59 14.11 29.37 -3.73
N GLU A 60 14.01 30.70 -3.71
CA GLU A 60 13.47 31.46 -4.83
C GLU A 60 14.58 31.87 -5.79
N PHE A 61 14.34 31.64 -7.07
CA PHE A 61 15.30 31.92 -8.14
C PHE A 61 14.66 32.81 -9.19
N THR A 62 15.49 33.62 -9.84
CA THR A 62 15.08 34.47 -10.95
C THR A 62 15.97 34.15 -12.14
N TRP A 63 15.38 34.05 -13.33
CA TRP A 63 16.13 33.96 -14.58
C TRP A 63 15.69 35.06 -15.53
N ARG A 64 16.61 35.48 -16.39
CA ARG A 64 16.40 36.52 -17.39
C ARG A 64 16.27 35.91 -18.77
N GLY A 65 15.16 36.18 -19.45
CA GLY A 65 14.95 35.84 -20.85
C GLY A 65 15.26 37.04 -21.74
N ALA A 66 15.89 36.78 -22.89
CA ALA A 66 16.02 37.76 -23.95
C ALA A 66 15.62 37.18 -25.31
N ILE A 67 14.89 37.95 -26.10
CA ILE A 67 14.51 37.62 -27.47
C ILE A 67 14.99 38.77 -28.37
N SER A 68 15.86 38.45 -29.32
CA SER A 68 16.48 39.38 -30.25
C SER A 68 16.13 39.03 -31.69
N PHE A 69 15.87 40.05 -32.50
CA PHE A 69 15.65 39.90 -33.94
C PHE A 69 15.97 41.19 -34.69
N ASN A 70 16.27 41.08 -35.98
CA ASN A 70 16.44 42.23 -36.84
C ASN A 70 15.08 42.73 -37.33
N ASN A 71 14.75 43.98 -37.00
CA ASN A 71 13.53 44.63 -37.44
C ASN A 71 13.87 45.73 -38.44
N LYS A 72 13.76 45.42 -39.75
CA LYS A 72 14.02 46.37 -40.84
C LYS A 72 15.39 47.06 -40.72
N GLY A 73 16.45 46.29 -40.44
CA GLY A 73 17.82 46.79 -40.29
C GLY A 73 18.19 47.25 -38.87
N LYS A 74 17.22 47.33 -37.94
CA LYS A 74 17.48 47.66 -36.53
C LYS A 74 17.34 46.42 -35.65
N ASP A 75 18.45 46.04 -35.01
CA ASP A 75 18.42 44.97 -34.02
C ASP A 75 17.58 45.40 -32.81
N THR A 76 16.55 44.60 -32.54
CA THR A 76 15.58 44.85 -31.47
C THR A 76 15.65 43.69 -30.48
N THR A 77 15.84 44.01 -29.20
CA THR A 77 15.89 43.01 -28.12
C THR A 77 14.83 43.32 -27.07
N PHE A 78 14.03 42.33 -26.73
CA PHE A 78 13.12 42.38 -25.58
C PHE A 78 13.68 41.50 -24.47
N THR A 79 13.72 42.03 -23.25
CA THR A 79 14.13 41.30 -22.06
C THR A 79 13.00 41.23 -21.04
N PHE A 80 13.00 40.18 -20.24
CA PHE A 80 12.09 40.04 -19.11
C PHE A 80 12.73 39.13 -18.05
N GLU A 81 12.18 39.16 -16.85
CA GLU A 81 12.59 38.28 -15.76
C GLU A 81 11.41 37.41 -15.30
N LYS A 82 11.72 36.19 -14.88
CA LYS A 82 10.76 35.25 -14.33
C LYS A 82 11.30 34.66 -13.04
N LYS A 83 10.43 34.56 -12.06
CA LYS A 83 10.71 33.91 -10.78
C LYS A 83 10.20 32.48 -10.80
N TYR A 84 10.89 31.59 -10.11
CA TYR A 84 10.46 30.24 -9.80
C TYR A 84 10.98 29.83 -8.43
N THR A 85 10.35 28.83 -7.82
CA THR A 85 10.72 28.32 -6.50
C THR A 85 11.20 26.88 -6.62
N VAL A 86 12.30 26.58 -5.93
CA VAL A 86 12.82 25.22 -5.77
C VAL A 86 12.52 24.77 -4.35
N VAL A 87 11.95 23.58 -4.20
CA VAL A 87 11.64 22.98 -2.89
C VAL A 87 12.35 21.65 -2.71
N GLU A 88 12.72 21.33 -1.47
CA GLU A 88 13.17 19.99 -1.11
C GLU A 88 12.03 18.98 -1.33
N PRO A 89 12.25 17.87 -2.07
CA PRO A 89 11.23 16.85 -2.22
C PRO A 89 10.98 16.14 -0.88
N VAL A 90 9.73 16.15 -0.42
CA VAL A 90 9.32 15.41 0.79
C VAL A 90 8.53 14.17 0.38
N LEU A 91 9.02 13.01 0.78
CA LEU A 91 8.28 11.75 0.65
C LEU A 91 7.13 11.70 1.66
N LEU A 92 5.91 11.58 1.16
CA LEU A 92 4.72 11.26 1.94
C LEU A 92 4.37 9.80 1.71
N VAL A 93 4.25 9.04 2.80
CA VAL A 93 3.80 7.65 2.75
C VAL A 93 2.49 7.52 3.51
N LYS A 94 1.43 7.16 2.81
CA LYS A 94 0.12 6.85 3.38
C LYS A 94 -0.04 5.35 3.36
N ALA A 95 -0.22 4.76 4.53
CA ALA A 95 -0.72 3.41 4.61
C ALA A 95 -2.25 3.45 4.49
N LYS A 96 -2.86 2.47 3.82
CA LYS A 96 -4.33 2.31 3.87
C LYS A 96 -4.84 2.10 5.32
N ALA A 97 -3.94 1.77 6.24
CA ALA A 97 -4.20 1.68 7.65
C ALA A 97 -2.89 1.99 8.42
N ASN A 98 -2.91 2.87 9.44
CA ASN A 98 -1.73 3.30 10.23
C ASN A 98 -1.15 2.20 11.15
N PHE A 99 -1.03 0.97 10.65
CA PHE A 99 -0.67 -0.23 11.40
C PHE A 99 0.71 -0.76 10.98
N PRO A 100 1.34 -1.61 11.80
CA PRO A 100 2.51 -2.40 11.39
C PRO A 100 2.23 -3.18 10.10
N LEU A 101 3.30 -3.53 9.37
CA LEU A 101 3.19 -4.46 8.25
C LEU A 101 2.99 -5.88 8.81
N TYR A 102 2.09 -6.65 8.22
CA TYR A 102 1.94 -8.06 8.59
C TYR A 102 2.92 -8.94 7.80
N LEU A 103 3.63 -9.80 8.51
CA LEU A 103 4.58 -10.77 7.98
C LEU A 103 3.92 -11.65 6.90
N ASN A 104 4.63 -11.89 5.79
CA ASN A 104 4.18 -12.72 4.67
C ASN A 104 2.85 -12.29 4.03
N CYS A 105 2.34 -11.10 4.34
CA CYS A 105 1.11 -10.56 3.77
C CYS A 105 1.44 -9.43 2.78
N PRO A 106 0.62 -9.22 1.73
CA PRO A 106 0.66 -8.00 0.92
C PRO A 106 0.10 -6.83 1.71
N ASN A 107 0.97 -5.87 2.05
CA ASN A 107 0.63 -4.65 2.78
C ASN A 107 0.61 -3.45 1.81
N PRO A 108 -0.56 -3.01 1.33
CA PRO A 108 -0.67 -1.91 0.36
C PRO A 108 -0.43 -0.54 1.00
N LEU A 109 0.42 0.25 0.37
CA LEU A 109 0.77 1.63 0.71
C LEU A 109 0.64 2.53 -0.53
N GLU A 110 0.52 3.82 -0.29
CA GLU A 110 0.56 4.87 -1.30
C GLU A 110 1.69 5.84 -0.95
N THR A 111 2.50 6.18 -1.93
CA THR A 111 3.62 7.12 -1.80
C THR A 111 3.40 8.31 -2.73
N SER A 112 3.81 9.49 -2.29
CA SER A 112 3.73 10.70 -3.11
C SER A 112 4.85 11.67 -2.76
N VAL A 113 5.30 12.41 -3.77
CA VAL A 113 6.20 13.55 -3.62
C VAL A 113 5.54 14.72 -4.32
N PRO A 114 4.75 15.55 -3.61
CA PRO A 114 3.91 16.58 -4.24
C PRO A 114 4.67 17.54 -5.17
N ALA A 115 5.92 17.87 -4.81
CA ALA A 115 6.78 18.75 -5.59
C ALA A 115 7.14 18.22 -6.99
N LEU A 116 7.02 16.91 -7.22
CA LEU A 116 7.28 16.29 -8.53
C LEU A 116 6.03 16.22 -9.41
N GLY A 117 4.83 16.28 -8.83
CA GLY A 117 3.57 16.23 -9.57
C GLY A 117 3.54 15.10 -10.60
N ALA A 118 3.29 15.44 -11.87
CA ALA A 118 3.24 14.49 -12.98
C ALA A 118 4.60 13.85 -13.33
N SER A 119 5.72 14.44 -12.91
CA SER A 119 7.07 13.90 -13.10
C SER A 119 7.44 12.89 -12.01
N TYR A 120 6.54 12.58 -11.08
CA TYR A 120 6.78 11.53 -10.09
C TYR A 120 6.79 10.15 -10.77
N ASN A 121 7.97 9.54 -10.85
CA ASN A 121 8.20 8.24 -11.48
C ASN A 121 8.91 7.30 -10.50
N PRO A 122 8.17 6.72 -9.53
CA PRO A 122 8.78 6.03 -8.41
C PRO A 122 9.28 4.63 -8.75
N SER A 123 10.35 4.27 -8.07
CA SER A 123 10.87 2.91 -7.93
C SER A 123 11.11 2.63 -6.44
N TYR A 124 10.94 1.37 -6.06
CA TYR A 124 10.88 0.96 -4.66
C TYR A 124 11.90 -0.12 -4.35
N SER A 125 12.54 -0.01 -3.19
CA SER A 125 13.36 -1.08 -2.61
C SER A 125 13.09 -1.18 -1.12
N VAL A 126 13.16 -2.38 -0.56
CA VAL A 126 12.96 -2.63 0.87
C VAL A 126 14.13 -3.38 1.48
N SER A 127 14.39 -3.13 2.77
CA SER A 127 15.40 -3.87 3.53
C SER A 127 14.97 -5.29 3.92
N ASN A 128 13.67 -5.59 3.86
CA ASN A 128 13.09 -6.85 4.33
C ASN A 128 11.94 -7.27 3.41
N GLY A 129 12.09 -8.42 2.76
CA GLY A 129 11.11 -8.94 1.81
C GLY A 129 11.18 -8.24 0.46
N ARG A 130 10.02 -7.90 -0.11
CA ARG A 130 9.93 -7.26 -1.44
C ARG A 130 8.90 -6.14 -1.49
N ALA A 131 9.09 -5.22 -2.43
CA ALA A 131 8.14 -4.18 -2.80
C ALA A 131 7.63 -4.43 -4.22
N VAL A 132 6.32 -4.37 -4.42
CA VAL A 132 5.67 -4.58 -5.71
C VAL A 132 4.92 -3.31 -6.09
N PRO A 133 5.29 -2.60 -7.17
CA PRO A 133 4.53 -1.45 -7.66
C PRO A 133 3.06 -1.82 -7.92
N GLY A 134 2.13 -0.94 -7.57
CA GLY A 134 0.71 -1.08 -7.83
C GLY A 134 0.29 -0.60 -9.22
N GLY A 135 -1.02 -0.59 -9.47
CA GLY A 135 -1.58 -0.18 -10.77
C GLY A 135 -1.60 1.33 -11.01
N LYS A 136 -1.44 2.15 -9.97
CA LYS A 136 -1.36 3.62 -10.07
C LYS A 136 0.03 4.10 -9.62
N THR A 137 0.50 5.20 -10.21
CA THR A 137 1.71 5.87 -9.76
C THR A 137 1.62 6.18 -8.26
N GLY A 138 2.63 5.76 -7.50
CA GLY A 138 2.66 5.93 -6.05
C GLY A 138 2.14 4.72 -5.27
N ASP A 139 1.29 3.86 -5.85
CA ASP A 139 0.86 2.63 -5.19
C ASP A 139 2.03 1.64 -5.10
N VAL A 140 2.20 1.03 -3.93
CA VAL A 140 3.20 -0.01 -3.69
C VAL A 140 2.69 -1.00 -2.66
N THR A 141 2.96 -2.28 -2.85
CA THR A 141 2.62 -3.33 -1.89
C THR A 141 3.89 -3.92 -1.30
N LEU A 142 4.03 -3.86 0.02
CA LEU A 142 5.18 -4.42 0.74
C LEU A 142 4.83 -5.83 1.24
N ILE A 143 5.70 -6.79 0.96
CA ILE A 143 5.57 -8.17 1.42
C ILE A 143 6.84 -8.50 2.22
N PRO A 144 6.86 -8.24 3.54
CA PRO A 144 8.00 -8.54 4.39
C PRO A 144 8.17 -10.05 4.58
N SER A 145 9.42 -10.50 4.72
CA SER A 145 9.77 -11.93 4.84
C SER A 145 10.30 -12.32 6.22
N ALA A 146 10.54 -11.36 7.11
CA ALA A 146 10.98 -11.59 8.48
C ALA A 146 10.35 -10.59 9.45
N LEU A 147 10.25 -10.96 10.73
CA LEU A 147 9.88 -10.04 11.81
C LEU A 147 10.97 -8.97 12.01
N GLY A 148 10.60 -7.85 12.62
CA GLY A 148 11.53 -6.75 12.92
C GLY A 148 11.21 -5.49 12.11
N LYS A 149 12.23 -4.85 11.54
CA LYS A 149 12.07 -3.60 10.77
C LYS A 149 12.00 -3.88 9.26
N CYS A 150 11.22 -3.08 8.56
CA CYS A 150 11.20 -2.99 7.11
C CYS A 150 11.35 -1.51 6.71
N ILE A 151 12.45 -1.17 6.05
CA ILE A 151 12.72 0.18 5.58
C ILE A 151 12.40 0.23 4.09
N LEU A 152 11.36 0.98 3.73
CA LEU A 152 11.04 1.35 2.36
C LEU A 152 11.95 2.50 1.93
N THR A 153 12.65 2.34 0.82
CA THR A 153 13.35 3.44 0.13
C THR A 153 12.63 3.74 -1.17
N VAL A 154 12.29 5.01 -1.38
CA VAL A 154 11.62 5.47 -2.60
C VAL A 154 12.59 6.31 -3.41
N ARG A 155 12.73 5.98 -4.69
CA ARG A 155 13.48 6.77 -5.66
C ARG A 155 12.57 7.23 -6.79
N SER A 156 12.76 8.44 -7.31
CA SER A 156 12.14 8.90 -8.55
C SER A 156 13.23 9.19 -9.57
N ASP A 157 13.17 8.57 -10.75
CA ASP A 157 14.18 8.70 -11.82
C ASP A 157 15.63 8.52 -11.30
N GLY A 158 15.84 7.54 -10.43
CA GLY A 158 17.13 7.21 -9.83
C GLY A 158 17.53 8.05 -8.61
N LYS A 159 16.83 9.17 -8.32
CA LYS A 159 17.10 10.02 -7.15
C LYS A 159 16.31 9.58 -5.94
N GLN A 160 16.96 9.51 -4.77
CA GLN A 160 16.28 9.15 -3.53
C GLN A 160 15.38 10.27 -3.03
N MET A 161 14.08 9.97 -2.91
CA MET A 161 13.06 10.90 -2.41
C MET A 161 12.90 10.81 -0.89
N GLY A 162 13.28 9.67 -0.31
CA GLY A 162 13.23 9.45 1.13
C GLY A 162 13.14 7.98 1.49
N THR A 163 13.05 7.74 2.79
CA THR A 163 12.81 6.42 3.36
C THR A 163 11.64 6.47 4.34
N ALA A 164 10.97 5.34 4.54
CA ALA A 164 9.96 5.15 5.57
C ALA A 164 10.24 3.83 6.30
N GLU A 165 10.24 3.87 7.64
CA GLU A 165 10.47 2.70 8.47
C GLU A 165 9.14 2.15 8.99
N PHE A 166 8.96 0.84 8.90
CA PHE A 166 7.82 0.12 9.44
C PHE A 166 8.28 -1.02 10.35
N ARG A 167 7.48 -1.31 11.38
CA ARG A 167 7.59 -2.55 12.15
C ARG A 167 6.81 -3.66 11.45
N VAL A 168 7.37 -4.87 11.45
CA VAL A 168 6.75 -6.09 10.93
C VAL A 168 6.26 -6.94 12.08
N ASP A 169 4.95 -7.20 12.09
CA ASP A 169 4.27 -7.99 13.11
C ASP A 169 3.82 -9.34 12.54
N PRO A 170 3.74 -10.38 13.40
CA PRO A 170 3.08 -11.61 13.00
C PRO A 170 1.59 -11.34 12.76
N VAL A 171 0.97 -12.17 11.92
CA VAL A 171 -0.49 -12.19 11.80
C VAL A 171 -1.09 -12.58 13.17
N PRO A 172 -2.03 -11.81 13.73
CA PRO A 172 -2.66 -12.15 14.99
C PRO A 172 -3.34 -13.52 14.92
N PRO A 173 -3.21 -14.36 15.96
CA PRO A 173 -3.85 -15.68 15.96
C PRO A 173 -5.38 -15.51 15.91
N PRO A 174 -6.08 -16.23 15.02
CA PRO A 174 -7.54 -16.20 14.99
C PRO A 174 -8.11 -16.94 16.22
N SER A 175 -9.37 -16.65 16.56
CA SER A 175 -10.14 -17.46 17.51
C SER A 175 -11.02 -18.48 16.77
N VAL A 176 -11.64 -19.37 17.52
CA VAL A 176 -12.65 -20.32 17.02
C VAL A 176 -13.92 -20.26 17.85
N TYR A 177 -15.06 -20.58 17.23
CA TYR A 177 -16.35 -20.73 17.90
C TYR A 177 -17.15 -21.90 17.31
N LEU A 178 -18.20 -22.33 18.03
CA LEU A 178 -19.13 -23.34 17.52
C LEU A 178 -20.29 -22.68 16.78
N ALA A 179 -20.70 -23.26 15.67
CA ALA A 179 -21.90 -22.89 14.94
C ALA A 179 -22.79 -24.11 14.70
N SER A 180 -24.10 -23.92 14.65
CA SER A 180 -25.03 -24.98 14.22
C SER A 180 -24.89 -25.26 12.73
N GLY A 181 -25.48 -26.36 12.25
CA GLY A 181 -25.46 -26.73 10.83
C GLY A 181 -26.00 -25.66 9.86
N ASN A 182 -26.79 -24.69 10.35
CA ASN A 182 -27.28 -23.53 9.58
C ASN A 182 -26.37 -22.27 9.69
N GLY A 183 -25.22 -22.36 10.36
CA GLY A 183 -24.25 -21.25 10.50
C GLY A 183 -24.47 -20.31 11.68
N THR A 184 -25.47 -20.54 12.54
CA THR A 184 -25.72 -19.69 13.71
C THR A 184 -24.67 -19.94 14.79
N LYS A 185 -24.02 -18.88 15.30
CA LYS A 185 -23.05 -18.96 16.41
C LYS A 185 -23.75 -19.49 17.67
N ILE A 186 -23.14 -20.50 18.28
CA ILE A 186 -23.63 -21.19 19.46
C ILE A 186 -22.93 -20.63 20.70
N ASN A 187 -23.69 -20.40 21.77
CA ASN A 187 -23.12 -20.15 23.09
C ASN A 187 -22.77 -21.49 23.77
N PRO A 188 -21.47 -21.82 23.97
CA PRO A 188 -21.07 -23.09 24.57
C PRO A 188 -21.45 -23.24 26.05
N GLU A 189 -21.79 -22.15 26.74
CA GLU A 189 -22.22 -22.17 28.15
C GLU A 189 -23.65 -22.69 28.33
N GLN A 190 -24.43 -22.73 27.24
CA GLN A 190 -25.78 -23.28 27.25
C GLN A 190 -25.79 -24.71 26.71
N PRO A 191 -26.56 -25.64 27.32
CA PRO A 191 -26.73 -26.98 26.76
C PRO A 191 -27.24 -26.88 25.32
N LEU A 192 -26.54 -27.56 24.40
CA LEU A 192 -26.88 -27.50 23.00
C LEU A 192 -28.26 -28.12 22.76
N PRO A 193 -29.16 -27.43 22.02
CA PRO A 193 -30.38 -28.05 21.55
C PRO A 193 -30.04 -29.28 20.70
N ASN A 194 -31.00 -30.20 20.54
CA ASN A 194 -30.80 -31.43 19.77
C ASN A 194 -30.57 -31.09 18.29
N VAL A 195 -29.31 -30.93 17.90
CA VAL A 195 -28.86 -30.59 16.55
C VAL A 195 -28.17 -31.80 15.92
N PRO A 196 -28.29 -32.02 14.60
CA PRO A 196 -27.64 -33.16 13.95
C PRO A 196 -26.11 -33.00 13.86
N SER A 197 -25.63 -31.75 13.84
CA SER A 197 -24.22 -31.43 13.70
C SER A 197 -23.88 -30.05 14.29
N VAL A 198 -22.60 -29.90 14.61
CA VAL A 198 -21.99 -28.65 15.03
C VAL A 198 -20.74 -28.42 14.18
N SER A 199 -20.51 -27.20 13.74
CA SER A 199 -19.32 -26.78 13.02
C SER A 199 -18.41 -25.97 13.92
N VAL A 200 -17.12 -26.24 13.89
CA VAL A 200 -16.11 -25.32 14.39
C VAL A 200 -15.82 -24.30 13.29
N VAL A 201 -15.91 -23.02 13.63
CA VAL A 201 -15.69 -21.91 12.69
C VAL A 201 -14.54 -21.05 13.21
N VAL A 202 -13.66 -20.62 12.29
CA VAL A 202 -12.54 -19.73 12.60
C VAL A 202 -13.00 -18.28 12.47
N GLU A 203 -12.68 -17.48 13.48
CA GLU A 203 -12.97 -16.05 13.56
C GLU A 203 -11.64 -15.28 13.52
N PRO A 204 -11.34 -14.54 12.43
CA PRO A 204 -10.15 -13.71 12.36
C PRO A 204 -10.14 -12.62 13.43
N ASP A 205 -8.94 -12.16 13.81
CA ASP A 205 -8.82 -10.89 14.52
C ASP A 205 -9.47 -9.76 13.72
N ALA A 206 -10.28 -8.94 14.41
CA ALA A 206 -11.09 -7.91 13.79
C ALA A 206 -10.21 -6.81 13.14
N THR A 207 -9.12 -6.42 13.81
CA THR A 207 -8.21 -5.39 13.31
C THR A 207 -7.47 -5.88 12.07
N PHE A 208 -6.96 -7.11 12.11
CA PHE A 208 -6.31 -7.75 10.97
C PHE A 208 -7.27 -7.88 9.78
N ARG A 209 -8.49 -8.38 10.01
CA ARG A 209 -9.50 -8.54 8.95
C ARG A 209 -9.91 -7.21 8.32
N ASN A 210 -10.05 -6.16 9.11
CA ASN A 210 -10.38 -4.83 8.59
C ASN A 210 -9.22 -4.22 7.81
N THR A 211 -7.99 -4.51 8.23
CA THR A 211 -6.77 -3.99 7.58
C THR A 211 -6.47 -4.71 6.27
N LEU A 212 -6.44 -6.05 6.30
CA LEU A 212 -6.12 -6.92 5.17
C LEU A 212 -7.20 -8.00 4.98
N PRO A 213 -8.40 -7.64 4.48
CA PRO A 213 -9.53 -8.58 4.39
C PRO A 213 -9.26 -9.78 3.48
N GLN A 214 -8.45 -9.61 2.43
CA GLN A 214 -8.07 -10.70 1.52
C GLN A 214 -7.07 -11.68 2.15
N GLU A 215 -6.42 -11.30 3.25
CA GLU A 215 -5.42 -12.11 3.94
C GLU A 215 -5.97 -12.80 5.20
N ALA A 216 -7.21 -12.47 5.58
CA ALA A 216 -7.89 -12.96 6.77
C ALA A 216 -8.82 -14.16 6.51
N ASN A 217 -8.45 -15.00 5.53
CA ASN A 217 -9.20 -16.21 5.20
C ASN A 217 -8.57 -17.42 5.90
N TYR A 218 -9.39 -18.21 6.58
CA TYR A 218 -8.93 -19.36 7.34
C TYR A 218 -9.80 -20.59 7.06
N ARG A 219 -9.20 -21.77 7.20
CA ARG A 219 -9.92 -23.04 7.16
C ARG A 219 -9.41 -23.97 8.24
N ILE A 220 -10.32 -24.74 8.82
CA ILE A 220 -9.99 -25.82 9.73
C ILE A 220 -9.55 -27.03 8.89
N THR A 221 -8.46 -27.65 9.30
CA THR A 221 -7.97 -28.88 8.67
C THR A 221 -8.15 -30.08 9.59
N SER A 222 -8.04 -29.89 10.91
CA SER A 222 -8.18 -30.99 11.85
C SER A 222 -8.69 -30.53 13.22
N VAL A 223 -9.69 -31.25 13.71
CA VAL A 223 -10.27 -31.16 15.05
C VAL A 223 -10.34 -32.56 15.63
N GLU A 224 -9.99 -32.70 16.90
CA GLU A 224 -10.20 -33.90 17.69
C GLU A 224 -11.29 -33.65 18.71
N VAL A 225 -12.33 -34.48 18.69
CA VAL A 225 -13.54 -34.33 19.49
C VAL A 225 -13.59 -35.43 20.53
N PHE A 226 -13.78 -35.04 21.78
CA PHE A 226 -13.89 -35.93 22.94
C PHE A 226 -15.31 -35.84 23.49
N GLN A 227 -15.98 -36.98 23.65
CA GLN A 227 -17.24 -37.10 24.39
C GLN A 227 -16.93 -37.61 25.80
N TYR A 228 -17.49 -36.94 26.81
CA TYR A 228 -17.33 -37.24 28.21
C TYR A 228 -18.68 -37.65 28.83
N ARG A 229 -18.66 -38.69 29.65
CA ARG A 229 -19.79 -39.11 30.49
C ARG A 229 -19.27 -39.48 31.87
N SER A 230 -19.86 -38.90 32.93
CA SER A 230 -19.40 -39.11 34.31
C SER A 230 -17.88 -38.88 34.51
N GLY A 231 -17.35 -37.84 33.86
CA GLY A 231 -15.94 -37.44 33.98
C GLY A 231 -14.93 -38.29 33.18
N ARG A 232 -15.37 -39.28 32.40
CA ARG A 232 -14.51 -40.13 31.57
C ARG A 232 -14.75 -39.89 30.09
N VAL A 233 -13.68 -39.93 29.28
CA VAL A 233 -13.80 -39.95 27.82
C VAL A 233 -14.41 -41.29 27.41
N ILE A 234 -15.57 -41.25 26.76
CA ILE A 234 -16.28 -42.43 26.26
C ILE A 234 -16.15 -42.61 24.74
N LYS A 235 -15.85 -41.52 24.02
CA LYS A 235 -15.59 -41.56 22.58
C LYS A 235 -14.65 -40.46 22.15
N GLN A 236 -13.84 -40.77 21.14
CA GLN A 236 -13.00 -39.81 20.44
C GLN A 236 -13.25 -39.93 18.94
N ALA A 237 -13.27 -38.79 18.24
CA ALA A 237 -13.41 -38.75 16.80
C ALA A 237 -12.60 -37.60 16.22
N LYS A 238 -12.17 -37.72 14.96
CA LYS A 238 -11.54 -36.64 14.21
C LYS A 238 -12.49 -36.07 13.18
N SER A 239 -12.37 -34.77 12.91
CA SER A 239 -13.15 -34.05 11.93
C SER A 239 -12.31 -32.95 11.27
N SER A 240 -12.69 -32.51 10.08
CA SER A 240 -12.16 -31.31 9.41
C SER A 240 -12.92 -30.03 9.75
N GLY A 241 -13.70 -30.03 10.83
CA GLY A 241 -14.44 -28.86 11.34
C GLY A 241 -15.93 -29.10 11.49
N LEU A 242 -16.53 -29.99 10.70
CA LEU A 242 -17.94 -30.42 10.85
C LEU A 242 -18.04 -31.67 11.71
N ILE A 243 -18.71 -31.56 12.86
CA ILE A 243 -18.88 -32.63 13.83
C ILE A 243 -20.29 -33.17 13.70
N GLN A 244 -20.43 -34.40 13.20
CA GLN A 244 -21.72 -35.08 13.11
C GLN A 244 -22.04 -35.76 14.45
N LEU A 245 -23.11 -35.34 15.11
CA LEU A 245 -23.48 -35.85 16.44
C LEU A 245 -24.07 -37.27 16.38
N SER A 246 -24.60 -37.70 15.23
CA SER A 246 -25.00 -39.11 14.99
C SER A 246 -23.84 -40.10 15.13
N GLY A 247 -22.60 -39.62 14.99
CA GLY A 247 -21.40 -40.39 15.27
C GLY A 247 -21.15 -40.65 16.75
N PHE A 248 -21.98 -40.15 17.67
CA PHE A 248 -21.81 -40.26 19.11
C PHE A 248 -23.09 -40.85 19.76
N ASP A 249 -22.94 -41.65 20.81
CA ASP A 249 -24.08 -42.10 21.64
C ASP A 249 -24.43 -40.95 22.59
N VAL A 250 -25.04 -39.87 22.09
CA VAL A 250 -25.27 -38.65 22.87
C VAL A 250 -26.41 -38.85 23.87
N ARG A 251 -26.16 -38.53 25.15
CA ARG A 251 -27.18 -38.49 26.21
C ARG A 251 -27.23 -37.12 26.89
N PRO A 252 -28.37 -36.72 27.47
CA PRO A 252 -28.49 -35.51 28.26
C PRO A 252 -27.40 -35.43 29.34
N GLY A 253 -26.71 -34.29 29.43
CA GLY A 253 -25.61 -34.08 30.37
C GLY A 253 -24.25 -34.63 29.93
N ASP A 254 -24.14 -35.28 28.77
CA ASP A 254 -22.83 -35.60 28.20
C ASP A 254 -22.06 -34.31 27.90
N GLY A 255 -20.78 -34.29 28.28
CA GLY A 255 -19.87 -33.20 27.96
C GLY A 255 -19.14 -33.48 26.65
N PHE A 256 -18.78 -32.43 25.94
CA PHE A 256 -17.97 -32.51 24.73
C PHE A 256 -16.83 -31.52 24.80
N GLN A 257 -15.72 -31.86 24.15
CA GLN A 257 -14.60 -30.96 23.92
C GLN A 257 -14.06 -31.15 22.51
N ALA A 258 -13.96 -30.06 21.77
CA ALA A 258 -13.24 -29.99 20.50
C ALA A 258 -11.86 -29.38 20.77
N LYS A 259 -10.80 -30.15 20.50
CA LYS A 259 -9.41 -29.71 20.46
C LYS A 259 -9.03 -29.40 19.01
N ILE A 260 -8.62 -28.16 18.75
CA ILE A 260 -8.22 -27.72 17.42
C ILE A 260 -6.77 -28.15 17.19
N LEU A 261 -6.55 -29.00 16.19
CA LEU A 261 -5.23 -29.54 15.85
C LEU A 261 -4.59 -28.85 14.66
N GLY A 262 -5.39 -28.35 13.71
CA GLY A 262 -4.87 -27.72 12.50
C GLY A 262 -5.82 -26.65 11.95
N VAL A 263 -5.25 -25.49 11.66
CA VAL A 263 -5.91 -24.35 11.01
C VAL A 263 -4.93 -23.77 10.02
N GLN A 264 -5.39 -23.53 8.81
CA GLN A 264 -4.61 -22.90 7.76
C GLN A 264 -5.15 -21.51 7.46
N ARG A 265 -4.26 -20.53 7.35
CA ARG A 265 -4.55 -19.24 6.73
C ARG A 265 -4.27 -19.35 5.23
N VAL A 266 -5.20 -18.87 4.42
CA VAL A 266 -5.10 -18.82 2.96
C VAL A 266 -4.98 -17.36 2.57
N GLY A 267 -3.78 -16.94 2.17
CA GLY A 267 -3.48 -15.58 1.75
C GLY A 267 -3.03 -15.52 0.28
N THR A 268 -2.79 -14.31 -0.21
CA THR A 268 -2.32 -14.09 -1.58
C THR A 268 -0.94 -14.69 -1.83
N THR A 269 -0.11 -14.79 -0.78
CA THR A 269 1.26 -15.29 -0.84
C THR A 269 1.38 -16.81 -0.68
N GLY A 270 0.30 -17.48 -0.28
CA GLY A 270 0.27 -18.93 -0.08
C GLY A 270 -0.62 -19.36 1.08
N VAL A 271 -0.38 -20.59 1.54
CA VAL A 271 -1.09 -21.22 2.65
C VAL A 271 -0.10 -21.47 3.78
N GLU A 272 -0.46 -21.11 5.01
CA GLU A 272 0.37 -21.34 6.19
C GLU A 272 -0.44 -21.93 7.34
N GLU A 273 0.18 -22.81 8.13
CA GLU A 273 -0.39 -23.32 9.37
C GLU A 273 -0.36 -22.23 10.46
N VAL A 274 -1.48 -22.02 11.13
CA VAL A 274 -1.63 -21.02 12.17
C VAL A 274 -2.16 -21.63 13.45
N ARG A 275 -1.74 -21.06 14.58
CA ARG A 275 -2.29 -21.41 15.89
C ARG A 275 -3.50 -20.53 16.17
N VAL A 276 -4.54 -21.12 16.72
CA VAL A 276 -5.69 -20.39 17.25
C VAL A 276 -5.40 -19.90 18.67
N SER A 277 -6.02 -18.79 19.06
CA SER A 277 -5.90 -18.22 20.41
C SER A 277 -6.61 -19.09 21.47
N ASN A 278 -7.70 -19.76 21.10
CA ASN A 278 -8.45 -20.69 21.95
C ASN A 278 -8.50 -22.11 21.34
N PRO A 279 -7.50 -22.98 21.62
CA PRO A 279 -7.40 -24.30 20.99
C PRO A 279 -8.40 -25.34 21.49
N TYR A 280 -9.25 -24.99 22.46
CA TYR A 280 -10.28 -25.88 23.00
C TYR A 280 -11.62 -25.16 23.05
N ILE A 281 -12.68 -25.86 22.67
CA ILE A 281 -14.07 -25.44 22.93
C ILE A 281 -14.81 -26.61 23.56
N SER A 282 -15.51 -26.36 24.67
CA SER A 282 -16.31 -27.35 25.37
C SER A 282 -17.78 -26.98 25.36
N TRP A 283 -18.67 -27.97 25.35
CA TRP A 283 -20.12 -27.77 25.42
C TRP A 283 -20.80 -28.98 26.05
N PHE A 284 -22.09 -28.86 26.36
CA PHE A 284 -22.90 -29.94 26.92
C PHE A 284 -24.06 -30.29 26.01
N ALA A 285 -24.43 -31.56 25.95
CA ALA A 285 -25.69 -31.99 25.35
C ALA A 285 -26.86 -31.69 26.31
N LYS A 286 -27.95 -31.16 25.76
CA LYS A 286 -29.20 -30.95 26.48
C LYS A 286 -29.90 -32.26 26.83
#